data_AF-A0A453HJB7-F1
#
_entry.id   AF-A0A453HJB7-F1
#
_cell.length_a   1.000
_cell.length_b   1.000
_cell.length_c   1.000
_cell.angle_alpha   90.00
_cell.angle_beta   90.00
_cell.angle_gamma   90.00
#
_symmetry.space_group_name_H-M   'P 1'
#
loop_
_entity.id
_entity.type
_entity.pdbx_description
1 polymer ?
#
loop_
_entity_poly.entity_id
_entity_poly.type
_entity_poly.pdbx_seq_one_letter_code
_entity_poly.pdbx_strand_id
1 'polypeptide(L)'
;HVAEDSEAEDDDLYLSNCRISLVGFEEKELSRLVMMIRNGGGSRHVMLSERLTHIILGAPSEEEKKEVRRLAAWGVINVVKVKWLEDCNKIKTEVKVSAAHLASELLSKEFPFVGMEKSAATRETKAAKSSHGIFHVPTVNDSHDKQLAKDPSSERKPAMGKHENMNNTRAATRSAKSSQQNGLTSSGKATSSAVNSQSSTTSNIFEGRTFCFSNSFSHDRRPEVIDWVRKGGGTMAVDDAQATAVDFIIECHGQNNMQCDYSHSTVVSTQWIASCIEVGHLQDVGSHPIFSPLRCRIPFPGFEDFRFCVSQYDEKERVLLKNLCLTLGAKFTEKASKRVNHLICKFASGPKYEAYHNKRIPTITTEWLFECVRQV
;
A
#
# COMPACT_ATOMS: atom_id res chain seq x y z
N HIS A 1 -11.68 -5.90 -52.58
CA HIS A 1 -10.94 -5.97 -51.31
C HIS A 1 -11.45 -4.88 -50.39
N VAL A 2 -11.96 -5.26 -49.22
CA VAL A 2 -12.01 -4.36 -48.06
C VAL A 2 -10.62 -4.39 -47.44
N ALA A 3 -10.14 -3.28 -46.88
CA ALA A 3 -8.89 -3.30 -46.14
C ALA A 3 -9.11 -4.01 -44.80
N GLU A 4 -8.31 -5.04 -44.51
CA GLU A 4 -8.16 -5.59 -43.17
C GLU A 4 -7.29 -4.59 -42.39
N ASP A 5 -7.93 -3.60 -41.77
CA ASP A 5 -7.28 -2.71 -40.80
C ASP A 5 -6.61 -3.58 -39.74
N SER A 6 -5.27 -3.58 -39.73
CA SER A 6 -4.51 -4.62 -39.05
C SER A 6 -4.70 -4.53 -37.54
N GLU A 7 -5.37 -5.54 -36.97
CA GLU A 7 -5.51 -5.68 -35.52
C GLU A 7 -4.14 -6.03 -34.91
N ALA A 8 -3.32 -5.00 -34.66
CA ALA A 8 -2.12 -5.12 -33.86
C ALA A 8 -2.51 -5.59 -32.44
N GLU A 9 -2.11 -6.81 -32.09
CA GLU A 9 -2.61 -7.55 -30.94
C GLU A 9 -2.29 -6.82 -29.62
N ASP A 10 -3.31 -6.63 -28.77
CA ASP A 10 -3.22 -5.91 -27.49
C ASP A 10 -2.51 -6.77 -26.39
N ASP A 11 -2.06 -7.98 -26.73
CA ASP A 11 -1.53 -9.00 -25.81
C ASP A 11 -0.14 -8.66 -25.25
N ASP A 12 0.70 -7.96 -26.02
CA ASP A 12 2.07 -7.59 -25.60
C ASP A 12 2.10 -6.65 -24.37
N LEU A 13 0.97 -6.05 -24.01
CA LEU A 13 0.81 -5.17 -22.84
C LEU A 13 0.33 -5.96 -21.60
N TYR A 14 1.17 -6.91 -21.16
CA TYR A 14 0.91 -7.84 -20.05
C TYR A 14 0.71 -7.18 -18.67
N LEU A 15 1.12 -5.93 -18.48
CA LEU A 15 0.91 -5.14 -17.24
C LEU A 15 -0.19 -4.07 -17.39
N SER A 16 -0.98 -4.06 -18.47
CA SER A 16 -1.99 -3.01 -18.75
C SER A 16 -2.98 -2.71 -17.62
N ASN A 17 -3.30 -3.70 -16.78
CA ASN A 17 -4.18 -3.53 -15.61
C ASN A 17 -3.44 -3.08 -14.34
N CYS A 18 -2.10 -3.11 -14.33
CA CYS A 18 -1.29 -2.78 -13.18
C CYS A 18 -1.09 -1.26 -13.03
N ARG A 19 -1.38 -0.77 -11.83
CA ARG A 19 -1.08 0.60 -11.38
C ARG A 19 -0.01 0.50 -10.31
N ILE A 20 1.21 0.90 -10.66
CA ILE A 20 2.44 0.54 -9.95
C ILE A 20 3.08 1.78 -9.36
N SER A 21 3.44 1.74 -8.08
CA SER A 21 4.38 2.71 -7.48
C SER A 21 5.76 2.08 -7.27
N LEU A 22 6.79 2.93 -7.29
CA LEU A 22 8.19 2.57 -7.07
C LEU A 22 8.70 3.42 -5.91
N VAL A 23 9.17 2.80 -4.82
CA VAL A 23 9.45 3.45 -3.54
C VAL A 23 10.85 3.02 -3.03
N GLY A 24 11.66 3.98 -2.58
CA GLY A 24 13.04 3.71 -2.15
C GLY A 24 14.00 3.24 -3.25
N PHE A 25 14.06 3.92 -4.40
CA PHE A 25 14.99 3.59 -5.51
C PHE A 25 15.84 4.77 -5.95
N GLU A 26 17.13 4.51 -6.20
CA GLU A 26 18.03 5.46 -6.86
C GLU A 26 17.62 5.73 -8.32
N GLU A 27 17.92 6.91 -8.84
CA GLU A 27 17.51 7.37 -10.18
C GLU A 27 17.83 6.39 -11.32
N LYS A 28 19.01 5.74 -11.26
CA LYS A 28 19.47 4.77 -12.26
C LYS A 28 18.60 3.50 -12.29
N GLU A 29 18.26 2.95 -11.12
CA GLU A 29 17.36 1.80 -11.06
C GLU A 29 15.91 2.22 -11.30
N LEU A 30 15.47 3.34 -10.74
CA LEU A 30 14.14 3.90 -10.98
C LEU A 30 13.85 4.03 -12.49
N SER A 31 14.83 4.51 -13.27
CA SER A 31 14.74 4.61 -14.73
C SER A 31 14.61 3.24 -15.43
N ARG A 32 15.36 2.22 -14.96
CA ARG A 32 15.23 0.83 -15.44
C ARG A 32 13.84 0.27 -15.19
N LEU A 33 13.34 0.39 -13.96
CA LEU A 33 12.03 -0.13 -13.55
C LEU A 33 10.88 0.62 -14.25
N VAL A 34 10.98 1.94 -14.43
CA VAL A 34 10.04 2.74 -15.25
C VAL A 34 9.93 2.20 -16.66
N MET A 35 11.06 1.89 -17.31
CA MET A 35 11.05 1.36 -18.67
C MET A 35 10.44 -0.04 -18.73
N MET A 36 10.69 -0.91 -17.75
CA MET A 36 10.05 -2.23 -17.67
C MET A 36 8.53 -2.12 -17.49
N ILE A 37 8.05 -1.25 -16.60
CA ILE A 37 6.61 -0.97 -16.41
C ILE A 37 5.99 -0.50 -17.72
N ARG A 38 6.59 0.50 -18.38
CA ARG A 38 6.10 1.07 -19.64
C ARG A 38 6.07 0.04 -20.76
N ASN A 39 7.10 -0.79 -20.87
CA ASN A 39 7.21 -1.82 -21.92
C ASN A 39 6.24 -3.00 -21.72
N GLY A 40 5.65 -3.16 -20.53
CA GLY A 40 4.48 -4.02 -20.33
C GLY A 40 3.14 -3.29 -20.40
N GLY A 41 3.10 -2.00 -20.76
CA GLY A 41 1.88 -1.19 -20.76
C GLY A 41 1.34 -0.80 -19.39
N GLY A 42 2.09 -1.04 -18.31
CA GLY A 42 1.69 -0.70 -16.94
C GLY A 42 1.70 0.80 -16.67
N SER A 43 0.83 1.26 -15.77
CA SER A 43 0.73 2.65 -15.37
C SER A 43 1.58 2.93 -14.13
N ARG A 44 2.70 3.67 -14.26
CA ARG A 44 3.42 4.18 -13.08
C ARG A 44 2.67 5.35 -12.45
N HIS A 45 2.45 5.27 -11.14
CA HIS A 45 2.05 6.39 -10.30
C HIS A 45 3.26 6.87 -9.48
N VAL A 46 3.41 8.19 -9.34
CA VAL A 46 4.48 8.80 -8.52
C VAL A 46 4.06 8.92 -7.05
N MET A 47 2.79 9.24 -6.80
CA MET A 47 2.23 9.32 -5.45
C MET A 47 1.58 7.99 -5.04
N LEU A 48 1.78 7.62 -3.78
CA LEU A 48 1.09 6.50 -3.14
C LEU A 48 -0.40 6.82 -2.98
N SER A 49 -1.28 5.84 -3.25
CA SER A 49 -2.75 5.99 -3.17
C SER A 49 -3.48 4.64 -3.21
N GLU A 50 -4.73 4.58 -2.74
CA GLU A 50 -5.58 3.37 -2.80
C GLU A 50 -5.98 2.95 -4.24
N ARG A 51 -5.62 3.73 -5.27
CA ARG A 51 -5.84 3.37 -6.68
C ARG A 51 -4.81 2.37 -7.22
N LEU A 52 -3.69 2.16 -6.52
CA LEU A 52 -2.64 1.22 -6.89
C LEU A 52 -3.12 -0.24 -6.91
N THR A 53 -2.37 -1.08 -7.62
CA THR A 53 -2.46 -2.56 -7.54
C THR A 53 -1.20 -3.16 -6.92
N HIS A 54 -0.04 -2.54 -7.19
CA HIS A 54 1.27 -3.01 -6.79
C HIS A 54 2.12 -1.84 -6.25
N ILE A 55 2.84 -2.07 -5.15
CA ILE A 55 3.92 -1.20 -4.67
C ILE A 55 5.20 -2.03 -4.74
N ILE A 56 6.18 -1.57 -5.51
CA ILE A 56 7.50 -2.19 -5.54
C ILE A 56 8.40 -1.45 -4.54
N LEU A 57 8.98 -2.19 -3.60
CA LEU A 57 9.92 -1.67 -2.61
C LEU A 57 11.38 -1.96 -3.02
N GLY A 58 12.22 -0.93 -2.88
CA GLY A 58 13.68 -1.02 -2.81
C GLY A 58 14.14 -0.83 -1.36
N ALA A 59 14.87 0.26 -1.10
CA ALA A 59 15.31 0.70 0.22
C ALA A 59 14.52 1.96 0.67
N PRO A 60 13.26 1.82 1.14
CA PRO A 60 12.42 2.95 1.55
C PRO A 60 12.87 3.58 2.89
N SER A 61 12.72 4.89 3.00
CA SER A 61 12.78 5.63 4.27
C SER A 61 11.64 5.23 5.23
N GLU A 62 11.75 5.55 6.53
CA GLU A 62 10.70 5.16 7.51
C GLU A 62 9.33 5.80 7.26
N GLU A 63 9.28 7.01 6.68
CA GLU A 63 8.00 7.65 6.32
C GLU A 63 7.40 7.01 5.05
N GLU A 64 8.24 6.61 4.08
CA GLU A 64 7.79 5.77 2.95
C GLU A 64 7.28 4.41 3.45
N LYS A 65 8.00 3.72 4.35
CA LYS A 65 7.52 2.46 4.96
C LYS A 65 6.20 2.66 5.71
N LYS A 66 5.98 3.83 6.34
CA LYS A 66 4.74 4.18 7.03
C LYS A 66 3.56 4.32 6.06
N GLU A 67 3.69 5.10 4.99
CA GLU A 67 2.61 5.22 3.99
C GLU A 67 2.38 3.91 3.21
N VAL A 68 3.43 3.10 2.96
CA VAL A 68 3.26 1.77 2.36
C VAL A 68 2.59 0.79 3.33
N ARG A 69 2.88 0.83 4.64
CA ARG A 69 2.12 0.08 5.66
C ARG A 69 0.64 0.49 5.68
N ARG A 70 0.34 1.80 5.65
CA ARG A 70 -1.04 2.32 5.55
C ARG A 70 -1.80 1.74 4.36
N LEU A 71 -1.17 1.69 3.19
CA LEU A 71 -1.80 1.11 1.99
C LEU A 71 -1.88 -0.43 2.03
N ALA A 72 -0.87 -1.12 2.57
CA ALA A 72 -0.89 -2.57 2.75
C ALA A 72 -1.98 -3.04 3.74
N ALA A 73 -2.31 -2.22 4.74
CA ALA A 73 -3.38 -2.52 5.69
C ALA A 73 -4.78 -2.60 5.07
N TRP A 74 -5.00 -2.08 3.84
CA TRP A 74 -6.24 -2.31 3.08
C TRP A 74 -6.36 -3.72 2.47
N GLY A 75 -5.28 -4.51 2.44
CA GLY A 75 -5.31 -5.92 1.99
C GLY A 75 -5.58 -6.17 0.50
N VAL A 76 -5.63 -5.12 -0.33
CA VAL A 76 -5.92 -5.19 -1.78
C VAL A 76 -4.79 -4.64 -2.67
N ILE A 77 -3.68 -4.23 -2.06
CA ILE A 77 -2.48 -3.72 -2.75
C ILE A 77 -1.32 -4.67 -2.43
N ASN A 78 -0.73 -5.25 -3.47
CA ASN A 78 0.39 -6.17 -3.34
C ASN A 78 1.70 -5.38 -3.12
N VAL A 79 2.36 -5.57 -1.98
CA VAL A 79 3.69 -4.99 -1.72
C VAL A 79 4.77 -6.01 -2.04
N VAL A 80 5.57 -5.73 -3.07
CA VAL A 80 6.46 -6.70 -3.71
C VAL A 80 7.90 -6.19 -3.87
N LYS A 81 8.83 -7.14 -4.01
CA LYS A 81 10.22 -6.91 -4.38
C LYS A 81 10.34 -6.69 -5.89
N VAL A 82 11.41 -6.03 -6.33
CA VAL A 82 11.77 -5.82 -7.75
C VAL A 82 11.63 -7.09 -8.60
N LYS A 83 12.02 -8.24 -8.03
CA LYS A 83 11.94 -9.57 -8.65
C LYS A 83 10.60 -9.86 -9.32
N TRP A 84 9.47 -9.43 -8.73
CA TRP A 84 8.15 -9.65 -9.34
C TRP A 84 8.04 -9.03 -10.75
N LEU A 85 8.48 -7.78 -10.90
CA LEU A 85 8.46 -7.07 -12.18
C LEU A 85 9.50 -7.63 -13.16
N GLU A 86 10.63 -8.14 -12.66
CA GLU A 86 11.64 -8.84 -13.47
C GLU A 86 11.11 -10.17 -14.03
N ASP A 87 10.47 -10.99 -13.20
CA ASP A 87 9.85 -12.24 -13.65
C ASP A 87 8.71 -11.95 -14.63
N CYS A 88 7.85 -10.96 -14.38
CA CYS A 88 6.81 -10.52 -15.32
C CYS A 88 7.39 -10.12 -16.68
N ASN A 89 8.42 -9.26 -16.70
CA ASN A 89 9.05 -8.82 -17.94
C ASN A 89 9.84 -9.94 -18.66
N LYS A 90 10.32 -10.94 -17.91
CA LYS A 90 10.98 -12.13 -18.47
C LYS A 90 9.99 -13.06 -19.18
N ILE A 91 8.80 -13.30 -18.61
CA ILE A 91 7.81 -14.22 -19.19
C ILE A 91 6.75 -13.54 -20.07
N LYS A 92 6.70 -12.20 -20.10
CA LYS A 92 5.68 -11.39 -20.79
C LYS A 92 4.25 -11.70 -20.32
N THR A 93 4.06 -11.81 -19.01
CA THR A 93 2.77 -12.08 -18.36
C THR A 93 2.73 -11.45 -16.97
N GLU A 94 1.55 -11.05 -16.47
CA GLU A 94 1.38 -10.64 -15.07
C GLU A 94 1.51 -11.87 -14.15
N VAL A 95 2.67 -12.06 -13.51
CA VAL A 95 2.95 -13.18 -12.62
C VAL A 95 2.11 -13.08 -11.34
N LYS A 96 1.46 -14.17 -10.93
CA LYS A 96 0.74 -14.25 -9.64
C LYS A 96 1.73 -14.00 -8.49
N VAL A 97 1.40 -13.05 -7.61
CA VAL A 97 2.24 -12.73 -6.44
C VAL A 97 2.34 -13.97 -5.54
N SER A 98 3.56 -14.25 -5.07
CA SER A 98 3.93 -15.42 -4.27
C SER A 98 4.76 -14.99 -3.07
N ALA A 99 5.00 -15.87 -2.10
CA ALA A 99 5.83 -15.55 -0.93
C ALA A 99 7.23 -15.04 -1.30
N ALA A 100 7.84 -15.56 -2.37
CA ALA A 100 9.13 -15.10 -2.88
C ALA A 100 9.09 -13.70 -3.53
N HIS A 101 7.91 -13.19 -3.85
CA HIS A 101 7.69 -11.85 -4.40
C HIS A 101 7.38 -10.81 -3.32
N LEU A 102 6.90 -11.20 -2.14
CA LEU A 102 6.47 -10.27 -1.09
C LEU A 102 7.65 -9.52 -0.45
N ALA A 103 7.38 -8.29 -0.02
CA ALA A 103 8.34 -7.41 0.64
C ALA A 103 7.99 -7.06 2.10
N SER A 104 7.11 -7.82 2.76
CA SER A 104 6.71 -7.58 4.17
C SER A 104 7.91 -7.47 5.14
N GLU A 105 8.98 -8.23 4.89
CA GLU A 105 10.23 -8.15 5.67
C GLU A 105 10.85 -6.75 5.71
N LEU A 106 10.67 -5.94 4.66
CA LEU A 106 11.19 -4.56 4.54
C LEU A 106 10.27 -3.52 5.22
N LEU A 107 9.03 -3.91 5.55
CA LEU A 107 8.05 -3.08 6.26
C LEU A 107 8.05 -3.30 7.76
N SER A 108 8.55 -4.44 8.24
CA SER A 108 8.73 -4.74 9.66
C SER A 108 9.37 -3.56 10.40
N LYS A 109 8.71 -3.08 11.46
CA LYS A 109 9.39 -2.28 12.47
C LYS A 109 10.26 -3.21 13.30
N GLU A 110 11.53 -2.86 13.49
CA GLU A 110 12.34 -3.47 14.54
C GLU A 110 11.77 -3.04 15.90
N PHE A 111 10.87 -3.85 16.44
CA PHE A 111 10.56 -3.81 17.86
C PHE A 111 11.75 -4.45 18.59
N PRO A 112 12.31 -3.83 19.64
CA PRO A 112 13.36 -4.44 20.45
C PRO A 112 12.79 -5.69 21.13
N PHE A 113 13.11 -6.86 20.58
CA PHE A 113 12.72 -8.14 21.13
C PHE A 113 13.42 -8.32 22.48
N VAL A 114 12.69 -8.10 23.58
CA VAL A 114 13.18 -8.41 24.93
C VAL A 114 13.41 -9.91 24.98
N GLY A 115 14.69 -10.29 24.93
CA GLY A 115 15.12 -11.67 24.72
C GLY A 115 14.55 -12.59 25.80
N MET A 116 13.76 -13.58 25.38
CA MET A 116 13.38 -14.68 26.24
C MET A 116 14.60 -15.59 26.47
N GLU A 117 15.50 -15.15 27.36
CA GLU A 117 16.70 -15.91 27.71
C GLU A 117 16.30 -17.29 28.24
N LYS A 118 16.71 -18.33 27.51
CA LYS A 118 16.52 -19.72 27.94
C LYS A 118 17.51 -20.04 29.06
N SER A 119 17.13 -19.67 30.29
CA SER A 119 17.84 -20.00 31.52
C SER A 119 17.78 -21.52 31.79
N ALA A 120 18.58 -22.27 31.05
CA ALA A 120 18.73 -23.71 31.15
C ALA A 120 19.65 -24.07 32.33
N ALA A 121 19.18 -23.80 33.55
CA ALA A 121 19.92 -24.01 34.80
C ALA A 121 19.99 -25.49 35.21
N THR A 122 20.66 -26.32 34.42
CA THR A 122 20.91 -27.74 34.75
C THR A 122 22.13 -27.86 35.68
N ARG A 123 21.89 -28.18 36.95
CA ARG A 123 22.95 -28.55 37.91
C ARG A 123 23.46 -29.96 37.62
N GLU A 124 24.73 -30.10 37.26
CA GLU A 124 25.50 -31.33 37.54
C GLU A 124 26.87 -31.00 38.14
N THR A 125 27.30 -31.80 39.10
CA THR A 125 28.56 -31.61 39.85
C THR A 125 29.36 -32.90 39.89
N LYS A 126 30.61 -32.89 39.39
CA LYS A 126 31.72 -33.73 39.93
C LYS A 126 33.12 -33.38 39.38
N ALA A 127 33.93 -32.83 40.29
CA ALA A 127 35.38 -32.98 40.48
C ALA A 127 36.33 -33.40 39.32
N ALA A 128 37.11 -32.41 38.86
CA ALA A 128 38.58 -32.35 38.90
C ALA A 128 39.48 -33.42 38.22
N LYS A 129 40.46 -32.93 37.43
CA LYS A 129 41.90 -32.91 37.81
C LYS A 129 42.83 -32.24 36.77
N SER A 130 43.71 -31.33 37.25
CA SER A 130 45.08 -31.02 36.73
C SER A 130 45.25 -30.44 35.30
N SER A 131 46.25 -29.60 34.99
CA SER A 131 47.20 -28.81 35.81
C SER A 131 48.03 -27.85 34.91
N HIS A 132 48.69 -26.85 35.53
CA HIS A 132 49.69 -25.91 34.95
C HIS A 132 49.20 -24.92 33.86
N GLY A 133 49.55 -23.62 33.89
CA GLY A 133 50.16 -22.84 34.98
C GLY A 133 50.67 -21.43 34.60
N ILE A 134 50.80 -20.56 35.61
CA ILE A 134 51.78 -19.45 35.75
C ILE A 134 51.49 -18.08 35.06
N PHE A 135 51.15 -17.07 35.90
CA PHE A 135 51.64 -15.66 36.01
C PHE A 135 51.83 -14.75 34.76
N HIS A 136 51.65 -13.41 34.77
CA HIS A 136 51.37 -12.39 35.81
C HIS A 136 50.67 -11.12 35.22
N VAL A 137 50.25 -10.16 36.05
CA VAL A 137 49.66 -8.83 35.69
C VAL A 137 50.25 -7.74 36.62
N PRO A 138 50.81 -6.62 36.09
CA PRO A 138 50.13 -5.30 36.12
C PRO A 138 50.30 -4.51 34.78
N THR A 139 49.47 -3.52 34.39
CA THR A 139 49.29 -2.15 34.95
C THR A 139 50.61 -1.35 34.92
N VAL A 140 50.75 -0.17 34.28
CA VAL A 140 50.16 1.17 34.58
C VAL A 140 50.19 2.08 33.32
N ASN A 141 49.54 3.25 33.37
CA ASN A 141 49.55 4.44 32.47
C ASN A 141 50.92 4.77 31.79
N ASP A 142 51.08 5.67 30.80
CA ASP A 142 50.50 7.02 30.63
C ASP A 142 50.93 7.72 29.31
N SER A 143 50.22 8.79 28.95
CA SER A 143 50.67 10.06 28.30
C SER A 143 51.65 10.12 27.09
N HIS A 144 51.09 10.62 25.98
CA HIS A 144 51.50 11.84 25.22
C HIS A 144 52.81 11.94 24.38
N ASP A 145 52.57 12.13 23.06
CA ASP A 145 52.93 13.32 22.25
C ASP A 145 54.12 13.27 21.24
N LYS A 146 53.87 13.94 20.08
CA LYS A 146 54.75 14.32 18.94
C LYS A 146 55.55 13.25 18.17
N GLN A 147 56.09 13.52 16.97
CA GLN A 147 55.71 14.30 15.76
C GLN A 147 56.90 14.16 14.76
N LEU A 148 56.70 14.52 13.48
CA LEU A 148 57.70 14.53 12.37
C LEU A 148 58.14 13.15 11.85
N ALA A 149 58.58 13.00 10.59
CA ALA A 149 58.27 13.72 9.34
C ALA A 149 58.95 12.99 8.15
N LYS A 150 58.32 12.99 6.97
CA LYS A 150 58.98 13.15 5.65
C LYS A 150 58.00 13.18 4.47
N ASP A 151 57.77 14.40 3.97
CA ASP A 151 57.65 14.73 2.54
C ASP A 151 58.99 14.45 1.80
N PRO A 152 59.12 14.55 0.45
CA PRO A 152 58.20 15.11 -0.56
C PRO A 152 57.83 14.07 -1.65
N SER A 153 57.42 14.33 -2.91
CA SER A 153 57.38 15.48 -3.85
C SER A 153 56.43 15.15 -5.02
N SER A 154 55.99 16.03 -5.93
CA SER A 154 55.76 17.50 -5.91
C SER A 154 54.74 17.87 -7.03
N GLU A 155 54.07 19.01 -6.87
CA GLU A 155 53.60 20.03 -7.84
C GLU A 155 53.38 19.76 -9.36
N ARG A 156 52.57 20.53 -10.12
CA ARG A 156 51.32 21.34 -9.96
C ARG A 156 51.08 22.14 -11.28
N LYS A 157 49.85 22.11 -11.84
CA LYS A 157 49.19 23.23 -12.61
C LYS A 157 49.89 23.69 -13.93
N PRO A 158 49.40 24.68 -14.74
CA PRO A 158 48.14 25.46 -14.77
C PRO A 158 47.29 25.15 -16.06
N ALA A 159 46.44 25.96 -16.73
CA ALA A 159 46.01 27.36 -16.63
C ALA A 159 44.60 27.70 -17.20
N MET A 160 43.98 28.73 -16.60
CA MET A 160 42.97 29.75 -17.02
C MET A 160 42.25 29.82 -18.39
N GLY A 161 40.99 30.31 -18.31
CA GLY A 161 40.38 31.37 -19.16
C GLY A 161 39.21 30.95 -20.07
N LYS A 162 38.28 31.84 -20.50
CA LYS A 162 37.69 33.12 -20.00
C LYS A 162 36.46 33.49 -20.91
N HIS A 163 35.74 34.59 -20.61
CA HIS A 163 34.50 35.10 -21.26
C HIS A 163 33.18 34.37 -20.89
N GLU A 164 32.04 35.00 -20.59
CA GLU A 164 31.33 36.23 -21.07
C GLU A 164 30.59 36.07 -22.41
N ASN A 165 29.25 36.19 -22.41
CA ASN A 165 28.54 37.45 -22.73
C ASN A 165 27.02 37.31 -22.44
N MET A 166 26.20 38.31 -22.78
CA MET A 166 24.84 38.52 -22.27
C MET A 166 23.87 39.14 -23.31
N ASN A 167 22.56 38.93 -23.13
CA ASN A 167 21.39 39.71 -23.61
C ASN A 167 20.85 39.61 -25.07
N ASN A 168 19.55 39.27 -25.11
CA ASN A 168 18.41 40.04 -25.69
C ASN A 168 17.83 39.83 -27.11
N THR A 169 16.48 39.97 -27.12
CA THR A 169 15.55 40.36 -28.21
C THR A 169 15.40 39.39 -29.39
N ARG A 170 14.18 39.17 -29.90
CA ARG A 170 13.22 40.19 -30.39
C ARG A 170 11.74 39.77 -30.23
N ALA A 171 10.82 40.73 -30.30
CA ALA A 171 9.37 40.52 -30.17
C ALA A 171 8.56 41.09 -31.35
N ALA A 172 7.38 40.49 -31.59
CA ALA A 172 6.23 41.01 -32.33
C ALA A 172 4.98 40.25 -31.81
N THR A 173 4.03 40.88 -31.11
CA THR A 173 2.84 41.61 -31.63
C THR A 173 2.00 40.77 -32.61
N ARG A 174 0.66 40.68 -32.47
CA ARG A 174 -0.32 41.72 -32.14
C ARG A 174 -1.61 41.22 -31.42
N SER A 175 -2.15 42.07 -30.54
CA SER A 175 -3.58 42.51 -30.44
C SER A 175 -4.75 41.51 -30.24
N ALA A 176 -5.90 41.86 -29.62
CA ALA A 176 -6.29 42.99 -28.73
C ALA A 176 -7.75 42.78 -28.21
N LYS A 177 -8.25 43.72 -27.38
CA LYS A 177 -9.57 43.81 -26.71
C LYS A 177 -9.68 42.92 -25.46
N SER A 178 -9.85 43.40 -24.22
CA SER A 178 -10.36 44.66 -23.61
C SER A 178 -11.88 44.76 -23.43
N SER A 179 -12.29 44.77 -22.15
CA SER A 179 -13.32 45.65 -21.59
C SER A 179 -13.12 45.79 -20.07
N GLN A 180 -13.16 47.03 -19.55
CA GLN A 180 -13.09 47.37 -18.12
C GLN A 180 -14.34 48.15 -17.70
N GLN A 181 -14.78 47.98 -16.45
CA GLN A 181 -15.32 48.99 -15.52
C GLN A 181 -15.61 48.26 -14.18
N ASN A 182 -14.98 48.60 -13.04
CA ASN A 182 -14.96 49.82 -12.22
C ASN A 182 -16.19 49.96 -11.29
N GLY A 183 -15.94 49.99 -9.98
CA GLY A 183 -16.92 50.28 -8.91
C GLY A 183 -16.27 50.26 -7.52
N LEU A 184 -16.58 51.24 -6.68
CA LEU A 184 -15.96 51.52 -5.36
C LEU A 184 -17.07 51.95 -4.38
N THR A 185 -16.95 51.90 -3.05
CA THR A 185 -15.81 51.78 -2.10
C THR A 185 -16.00 50.52 -1.19
N SER A 186 -15.43 50.27 0.01
CA SER A 186 -14.69 51.08 1.00
C SER A 186 -13.67 50.28 1.84
N SER A 187 -13.84 50.16 3.16
CA SER A 187 -12.80 49.83 4.15
C SER A 187 -13.30 48.95 5.30
N GLY A 188 -12.50 47.96 5.72
CA GLY A 188 -12.72 47.20 6.96
C GLY A 188 -11.46 46.46 7.40
N LYS A 189 -10.91 46.77 8.58
CA LYS A 189 -9.74 46.08 9.14
C LYS A 189 -10.17 44.82 9.91
N ALA A 190 -9.59 43.68 9.58
CA ALA A 190 -9.40 42.58 10.54
C ALA A 190 -8.18 41.73 10.14
N THR A 191 -7.22 41.58 11.04
CA THR A 191 -6.09 40.65 10.89
C THR A 191 -6.44 39.31 11.51
N SER A 192 -6.33 38.21 10.75
CA SER A 192 -6.24 36.86 11.31
C SER A 192 -5.35 36.00 10.43
N SER A 193 -4.08 35.85 10.83
CA SER A 193 -3.16 34.86 10.28
C SER A 193 -3.64 33.46 10.70
N ALA A 194 -4.40 32.79 9.85
CA ALA A 194 -4.82 31.41 10.06
C ALA A 194 -3.61 30.48 9.96
N VAL A 195 -2.97 30.22 11.11
CA VAL A 195 -1.95 29.19 11.24
C VAL A 195 -2.59 27.85 10.90
N ASN A 196 -2.05 27.14 9.90
CA ASN A 196 -2.57 25.85 9.47
C ASN A 196 -2.15 24.74 10.46
N SER A 197 -2.67 24.82 11.68
CA SER A 197 -2.48 23.83 12.72
C SER A 197 -3.13 22.52 12.28
N GLN A 198 -2.30 21.53 11.94
CA GLN A 198 -2.74 20.16 11.69
C GLN A 198 -3.25 19.54 13.00
N SER A 199 -4.50 19.85 13.35
CA SER A 199 -5.21 19.16 14.42
C SER A 199 -5.41 17.71 13.97
N SER A 200 -4.69 16.79 14.62
CA SER A 200 -4.97 15.36 14.54
C SER A 200 -6.27 15.07 15.27
N THR A 201 -7.41 15.35 14.62
CA THR A 201 -8.75 15.10 15.16
C THR A 201 -8.94 13.59 15.36
N THR A 202 -8.70 13.12 16.58
CA THR A 202 -9.14 11.80 17.05
C THR A 202 -10.65 11.75 16.94
N SER A 203 -11.18 10.73 16.27
CA SER A 203 -12.60 10.61 15.99
C SER A 203 -13.19 9.51 16.89
N ASN A 204 -14.14 9.85 17.76
CA ASN A 204 -14.65 8.94 18.80
C ASN A 204 -15.60 7.82 18.29
N ILE A 205 -15.38 7.32 17.08
CA ILE A 205 -16.26 6.40 16.34
C ILE A 205 -16.33 5.02 16.99
N PHE A 206 -15.25 4.63 17.67
CA PHE A 206 -15.10 3.39 18.43
C PHE A 206 -14.94 3.66 19.94
N GLU A 207 -15.37 4.83 20.43
CA GLU A 207 -15.27 5.16 21.87
C GLU A 207 -15.99 4.09 22.72
N GLY A 208 -15.30 3.60 23.75
CA GLY A 208 -15.77 2.52 24.61
C GLY A 208 -15.74 1.11 23.98
N ARG A 209 -15.24 0.94 22.74
CA ARG A 209 -15.18 -0.36 22.05
C ARG A 209 -13.81 -1.03 22.19
N THR A 210 -13.86 -2.35 22.31
CA THR A 210 -12.71 -3.24 22.51
C THR A 210 -12.47 -4.13 21.29
N PHE A 211 -11.20 -4.30 20.93
CA PHE A 211 -10.75 -5.01 19.74
C PHE A 211 -9.66 -6.02 20.09
N CYS A 212 -9.68 -7.21 19.48
CA CYS A 212 -8.51 -8.08 19.42
C CYS A 212 -8.23 -8.52 17.98
N PHE A 213 -7.04 -9.05 17.70
CA PHE A 213 -6.76 -9.76 16.46
C PHE A 213 -7.05 -11.25 16.66
N SER A 214 -7.50 -11.93 15.59
CA SER A 214 -7.51 -13.38 15.58
C SER A 214 -6.09 -13.96 15.66
N ASN A 215 -5.99 -15.26 15.96
CA ASN A 215 -4.73 -15.99 15.94
C ASN A 215 -4.14 -16.14 14.53
N SER A 216 -4.96 -16.05 13.48
CA SER A 216 -4.53 -16.11 12.07
C SER A 216 -4.09 -14.76 11.50
N PHE A 217 -4.44 -13.63 12.13
CA PHE A 217 -4.20 -12.31 11.54
C PHE A 217 -2.71 -11.95 11.50
N SER A 218 -2.17 -11.75 10.29
CA SER A 218 -0.74 -11.51 10.04
C SER A 218 -0.17 -10.33 10.84
N HIS A 219 0.96 -10.56 11.51
CA HIS A 219 1.60 -9.59 12.39
C HIS A 219 2.15 -8.35 11.68
N ASP A 220 2.49 -8.43 10.39
CA ASP A 220 3.02 -7.30 9.61
C ASP A 220 2.00 -6.16 9.42
N ARG A 221 0.71 -6.48 9.32
CA ARG A 221 -0.39 -5.52 9.20
C ARG A 221 -0.95 -5.03 10.54
N ARG A 222 -0.71 -5.74 11.66
CA ARG A 222 -1.24 -5.37 13.00
C ARG A 222 -0.92 -3.92 13.41
N PRO A 223 0.34 -3.40 13.32
CA PRO A 223 0.69 -2.08 13.86
C PRO A 223 -0.11 -0.92 13.27
N GLU A 224 -0.50 -1.03 11.99
CA GLU A 224 -1.28 -0.02 11.27
C GLU A 224 -2.75 -0.06 11.68
N VAL A 225 -3.34 -1.25 11.76
CA VAL A 225 -4.73 -1.44 12.17
C VAL A 225 -4.94 -1.06 13.64
N ILE A 226 -3.93 -1.26 14.50
CA ILE A 226 -3.90 -0.73 15.89
C ILE A 226 -3.98 0.81 15.89
N ASP A 227 -3.28 1.49 14.98
CA ASP A 227 -3.33 2.94 14.89
C ASP A 227 -4.70 3.43 14.41
N TRP A 228 -5.30 2.72 13.45
CA TRP A 228 -6.66 2.99 12.98
C TRP A 228 -7.69 2.87 14.11
N VAL A 229 -7.66 1.77 14.87
CA VAL A 229 -8.54 1.57 16.03
C VAL A 229 -8.33 2.68 17.08
N ARG A 230 -7.08 3.02 17.42
CA ARG A 230 -6.76 4.08 18.38
C ARG A 230 -7.19 5.46 17.91
N LYS A 231 -6.98 5.78 16.63
CA LYS A 231 -7.43 7.04 16.00
C LYS A 231 -8.95 7.18 16.03
N GLY A 232 -9.65 6.04 15.93
CA GLY A 232 -11.09 5.91 16.15
C GLY A 232 -11.55 5.92 17.62
N GLY A 233 -10.64 6.12 18.60
CA GLY A 233 -10.97 6.10 20.03
C GLY A 233 -11.21 4.71 20.64
N GLY A 234 -10.95 3.64 19.89
CA GLY A 234 -11.11 2.26 20.34
C GLY A 234 -9.87 1.74 21.08
N THR A 235 -10.08 0.71 21.90
CA THR A 235 -9.03 0.08 22.71
C THR A 235 -8.70 -1.31 22.18
N MET A 236 -7.41 -1.61 22.01
CA MET A 236 -6.95 -2.99 21.78
C MET A 236 -6.89 -3.72 23.13
N ALA A 237 -7.44 -4.94 23.19
CA ALA A 237 -7.19 -5.87 24.27
C ALA A 237 -5.69 -6.25 24.30
N VAL A 238 -5.16 -6.43 25.51
CA VAL A 238 -3.80 -6.95 25.72
C VAL A 238 -3.82 -8.47 25.50
N ASP A 239 -2.74 -9.03 24.93
CA ASP A 239 -2.65 -10.44 24.53
C ASP A 239 -2.88 -11.41 25.71
N ASP A 240 -4.08 -11.99 25.82
CA ASP A 240 -4.23 -13.45 25.80
C ASP A 240 -5.61 -13.88 25.26
N ALA A 241 -5.62 -14.84 24.33
CA ALA A 241 -6.76 -15.10 23.44
C ALA A 241 -7.77 -16.11 24.02
N GLN A 242 -8.15 -15.96 25.30
CA GLN A 242 -8.99 -16.95 25.99
C GLN A 242 -9.87 -16.45 27.17
N ALA A 243 -9.75 -15.19 27.63
CA ALA A 243 -10.35 -14.78 28.92
C ALA A 243 -11.19 -13.49 28.93
N THR A 244 -11.12 -12.64 27.91
CA THR A 244 -11.88 -11.37 27.85
C THR A 244 -12.80 -11.32 26.63
N ALA A 245 -14.10 -11.13 26.88
CA ALA A 245 -15.05 -10.83 25.82
C ALA A 245 -14.76 -9.43 25.25
N VAL A 246 -14.53 -9.35 23.94
CA VAL A 246 -14.34 -8.09 23.21
C VAL A 246 -15.55 -7.78 22.33
N ASP A 247 -15.77 -6.51 21.99
CA ASP A 247 -16.79 -6.13 21.01
C ASP A 247 -16.46 -6.70 19.62
N PHE A 248 -15.18 -6.60 19.22
CA PHE A 248 -14.75 -6.87 17.84
C PHE A 248 -13.50 -7.77 17.76
N ILE A 249 -13.54 -8.76 16.85
CA ILE A 249 -12.40 -9.61 16.50
C ILE A 249 -11.98 -9.28 15.07
N ILE A 250 -10.72 -8.90 14.86
CA ILE A 250 -10.18 -8.48 13.57
C ILE A 250 -9.55 -9.68 12.84
N GLU A 251 -10.04 -10.00 11.64
CA GLU A 251 -9.57 -11.13 10.82
C GLU A 251 -9.52 -10.79 9.31
N CYS A 252 -8.65 -11.47 8.59
CA CYS A 252 -8.51 -11.44 7.13
C CYS A 252 -9.56 -12.29 6.41
N HIS A 253 -9.96 -11.87 5.20
CA HIS A 253 -10.71 -12.73 4.28
C HIS A 253 -9.87 -13.96 3.86
N GLY A 254 -10.53 -15.11 3.63
CA GLY A 254 -9.87 -16.34 3.18
C GLY A 254 -9.69 -17.41 4.25
N GLN A 255 -10.09 -17.16 5.50
CA GLN A 255 -9.84 -18.03 6.64
C GLN A 255 -11.09 -18.84 7.03
N ASN A 256 -11.17 -20.08 6.55
CA ASN A 256 -12.31 -20.97 6.81
C ASN A 256 -12.38 -21.51 8.25
N ASN A 257 -11.27 -21.56 8.99
CA ASN A 257 -11.20 -22.21 10.32
C ASN A 257 -11.32 -21.21 11.48
N MET A 258 -12.44 -20.50 11.57
CA MET A 258 -12.80 -19.66 12.71
C MET A 258 -13.73 -20.41 13.68
N GLN A 259 -13.15 -21.22 14.56
CA GLN A 259 -13.82 -21.69 15.79
C GLN A 259 -13.83 -20.55 16.82
N CYS A 260 -14.66 -19.54 16.59
CA CYS A 260 -14.86 -18.44 17.53
C CYS A 260 -15.88 -18.84 18.60
N ASP A 261 -15.41 -19.37 19.73
CA ASP A 261 -16.22 -19.70 20.91
C ASP A 261 -16.63 -18.45 21.74
N TYR A 262 -16.80 -17.32 21.04
CA TYR A 262 -17.05 -16.00 21.61
C TYR A 262 -18.47 -15.56 21.26
N SER A 263 -19.45 -16.01 22.04
CA SER A 263 -20.90 -15.82 21.85
C SER A 263 -21.40 -14.36 21.81
N HIS A 264 -20.52 -13.38 21.99
CA HIS A 264 -20.85 -11.96 22.09
C HIS A 264 -19.97 -11.03 21.23
N SER A 265 -18.98 -11.58 20.50
CA SER A 265 -18.01 -10.77 19.73
C SER A 265 -18.32 -10.76 18.24
N THR A 266 -18.23 -9.60 17.59
CA THR A 266 -18.48 -9.44 16.15
C THR A 266 -17.17 -9.54 15.37
N VAL A 267 -17.06 -10.49 14.43
CA VAL A 267 -15.84 -10.64 13.63
C VAL A 267 -15.87 -9.71 12.41
N VAL A 268 -14.87 -8.83 12.30
CA VAL A 268 -14.79 -7.74 11.33
C VAL A 268 -13.51 -7.79 10.50
N SER A 269 -13.57 -7.21 9.30
CA SER A 269 -12.42 -7.05 8.42
C SER A 269 -11.66 -5.74 8.68
N THR A 270 -10.43 -5.65 8.16
CA THR A 270 -9.67 -4.40 8.09
C THR A 270 -10.38 -3.29 7.32
N GLN A 271 -11.21 -3.65 6.34
CA GLN A 271 -11.91 -2.75 5.44
C GLN A 271 -13.14 -2.12 6.12
N TRP A 272 -13.77 -2.82 7.07
CA TRP A 272 -14.80 -2.24 7.94
C TRP A 272 -14.21 -1.15 8.85
N ILE A 273 -13.07 -1.41 9.49
CA ILE A 273 -12.38 -0.44 10.34
C ILE A 273 -12.00 0.82 9.55
N ALA A 274 -11.38 0.65 8.37
CA ALA A 274 -11.03 1.75 7.48
C ALA A 274 -12.27 2.56 7.07
N SER A 275 -13.34 1.88 6.62
CA SER A 275 -14.57 2.54 6.17
C SER A 275 -15.30 3.28 7.30
N CYS A 276 -15.31 2.76 8.52
CA CYS A 276 -15.86 3.47 9.68
C CYS A 276 -15.16 4.81 9.92
N ILE A 277 -13.82 4.81 9.88
CA ILE A 277 -12.98 6.00 10.08
C ILE A 277 -13.16 7.00 8.93
N GLU A 278 -13.20 6.51 7.68
CA GLU A 278 -13.39 7.34 6.47
C GLU A 278 -14.77 8.01 6.43
N VAL A 279 -15.83 7.27 6.78
CA VAL A 279 -17.21 7.78 6.79
C VAL A 279 -17.52 8.60 8.05
N GLY A 280 -16.71 8.49 9.11
CA GLY A 280 -16.92 9.17 10.38
C GLY A 280 -18.00 8.51 11.26
N HIS A 281 -18.36 7.26 10.99
CA HIS A 281 -19.50 6.58 11.62
C HIS A 281 -19.32 5.06 11.65
N LEU A 282 -19.79 4.42 12.72
CA LEU A 282 -19.76 2.96 12.90
C LEU A 282 -20.68 2.29 11.87
N GLN A 283 -20.11 1.64 10.85
CA GLN A 283 -20.88 0.97 9.80
C GLN A 283 -21.54 -0.31 10.34
N ASP A 284 -22.71 -0.69 9.83
CA ASP A 284 -23.23 -2.04 10.02
C ASP A 284 -22.34 -3.07 9.29
N VAL A 285 -21.88 -4.09 10.01
CA VAL A 285 -21.05 -5.19 9.46
C VAL A 285 -21.82 -6.03 8.45
N GLY A 286 -23.16 -6.11 8.57
CA GLY A 286 -24.03 -6.81 7.61
C GLY A 286 -24.21 -6.08 6.27
N SER A 287 -23.98 -4.76 6.23
CA SER A 287 -24.35 -3.91 5.10
C SER A 287 -23.54 -4.15 3.80
N HIS A 288 -22.35 -4.75 3.89
CA HIS A 288 -21.55 -5.13 2.71
C HIS A 288 -20.63 -6.32 3.02
N PRO A 289 -20.55 -7.37 2.18
CA PRO A 289 -19.79 -8.59 2.51
C PRO A 289 -18.32 -8.35 2.88
N ILE A 290 -17.65 -7.35 2.30
CA ILE A 290 -16.25 -7.00 2.59
C ILE A 290 -16.03 -6.49 4.04
N PHE A 291 -17.08 -6.24 4.82
CA PHE A 291 -16.96 -5.81 6.21
C PHE A 291 -16.78 -6.96 7.21
N SER A 292 -17.10 -8.18 6.81
CA SER A 292 -16.75 -9.40 7.55
C SER A 292 -15.62 -10.17 6.85
N PRO A 293 -14.92 -11.08 7.54
CA PRO A 293 -14.01 -12.02 6.89
C PRO A 293 -14.80 -12.90 5.91
N LEU A 294 -14.40 -12.92 4.63
CA LEU A 294 -15.06 -13.77 3.65
C LEU A 294 -14.62 -15.22 3.92
N ARG A 295 -15.60 -16.09 4.13
CA ARG A 295 -15.41 -17.53 4.43
C ARG A 295 -15.04 -18.35 3.19
N CYS A 296 -14.99 -17.72 2.02
CA CYS A 296 -14.54 -18.34 0.79
C CYS A 296 -13.01 -18.31 0.67
N ARG A 297 -12.42 -19.25 -0.07
CA ARG A 297 -10.98 -19.22 -0.40
C ARG A 297 -10.62 -17.90 -1.09
N ILE A 298 -9.50 -17.31 -0.69
CA ILE A 298 -8.96 -16.06 -1.27
C ILE A 298 -7.56 -16.30 -1.87
N PRO A 299 -7.28 -15.87 -3.11
CA PRO A 299 -8.23 -15.45 -4.14
C PRO A 299 -9.26 -16.55 -4.46
N PHE A 300 -10.44 -16.16 -4.95
CA PHE A 300 -11.52 -17.09 -5.23
C PHE A 300 -11.28 -17.81 -6.57
N PRO A 301 -11.36 -19.15 -6.64
CA PRO A 301 -11.05 -19.89 -7.86
C PRO A 301 -11.89 -19.43 -9.07
N GLY A 302 -11.21 -19.08 -10.16
CA GLY A 302 -11.82 -18.61 -11.41
C GLY A 302 -12.05 -17.10 -11.48
N PHE A 303 -11.90 -16.36 -10.36
CA PHE A 303 -12.01 -14.90 -10.40
C PHE A 303 -10.76 -14.23 -10.98
N GLU A 304 -9.62 -14.93 -11.09
CA GLU A 304 -8.42 -14.40 -11.75
C GLU A 304 -8.62 -14.04 -13.23
N ASP A 305 -9.67 -14.53 -13.89
CA ASP A 305 -10.02 -14.22 -15.28
C ASP A 305 -11.04 -13.08 -15.41
N PHE A 306 -11.75 -12.70 -14.33
CA PHE A 306 -12.71 -11.60 -14.41
C PHE A 306 -12.04 -10.23 -14.52
N ARG A 307 -12.61 -9.39 -15.39
CA ARG A 307 -12.17 -8.02 -15.71
C ARG A 307 -13.39 -7.12 -15.58
N PHE A 308 -13.71 -6.71 -14.36
CA PHE A 308 -14.92 -5.96 -14.05
C PHE A 308 -14.80 -4.46 -14.39
N CYS A 309 -15.87 -3.89 -14.94
CA CYS A 309 -16.10 -2.45 -14.96
C CYS A 309 -17.35 -2.10 -14.13
N VAL A 310 -17.34 -0.95 -13.45
CA VAL A 310 -18.47 -0.50 -12.61
C VAL A 310 -19.24 0.66 -13.23
N SER A 311 -20.57 0.64 -13.13
CA SER A 311 -21.47 1.64 -13.72
C SER A 311 -22.71 1.92 -12.85
N GLN A 312 -23.09 3.19 -12.73
CA GLN A 312 -24.29 3.67 -12.02
C GLN A 312 -24.37 3.39 -10.50
N TYR A 313 -23.24 3.09 -9.86
CA TYR A 313 -23.05 3.11 -8.40
C TYR A 313 -22.47 4.47 -7.95
N ASP A 314 -22.57 4.83 -6.67
CA ASP A 314 -21.92 6.02 -6.10
C ASP A 314 -20.41 5.80 -5.82
N GLU A 315 -19.70 6.80 -5.30
CA GLU A 315 -18.25 6.71 -5.06
C GLU A 315 -17.88 5.76 -3.91
N LYS A 316 -18.68 5.69 -2.84
CA LYS A 316 -18.45 4.78 -1.71
C LYS A 316 -18.72 3.33 -2.13
N GLU A 317 -19.85 3.10 -2.80
CA GLU A 317 -20.17 1.80 -3.41
C GLU A 317 -19.04 1.33 -4.33
N ARG A 318 -18.49 2.20 -5.17
CA ARG A 318 -17.36 1.85 -6.08
C ARG A 318 -16.10 1.43 -5.33
N VAL A 319 -15.76 2.06 -4.21
CA VAL A 319 -14.59 1.68 -3.40
C VAL A 319 -14.79 0.30 -2.77
N LEU A 320 -15.96 0.04 -2.18
CA LEU A 320 -16.29 -1.26 -1.58
C LEU A 320 -16.30 -2.39 -2.62
N LEU A 321 -16.88 -2.15 -3.79
CA LEU A 321 -16.91 -3.12 -4.90
C LEU A 321 -15.54 -3.34 -5.54
N LYS A 322 -14.75 -2.28 -5.72
CA LYS A 322 -13.34 -2.37 -6.14
C LYS A 322 -12.58 -3.30 -5.20
N ASN A 323 -12.71 -3.06 -3.89
CA ASN A 323 -11.97 -3.81 -2.89
C ASN A 323 -12.44 -5.28 -2.85
N LEU A 324 -13.75 -5.55 -2.93
CA LEU A 324 -14.30 -6.90 -3.06
C LEU A 324 -13.78 -7.65 -4.31
N CYS A 325 -13.85 -7.03 -5.49
CA CYS A 325 -13.34 -7.64 -6.73
C CYS A 325 -11.83 -7.95 -6.64
N LEU A 326 -11.03 -7.02 -6.11
CA LEU A 326 -9.58 -7.21 -5.94
C LEU A 326 -9.24 -8.29 -4.90
N THR A 327 -9.95 -8.33 -3.77
CA THR A 327 -9.82 -9.39 -2.75
C THR A 327 -10.14 -10.76 -3.35
N LEU A 328 -11.17 -10.88 -4.20
CA LEU A 328 -11.50 -12.14 -4.88
C LEU A 328 -10.49 -12.51 -5.99
N GLY A 329 -9.61 -11.61 -6.41
CA GLY A 329 -8.57 -11.84 -7.42
C GLY A 329 -8.85 -11.29 -8.82
N ALA A 330 -10.05 -10.72 -9.03
CA ALA A 330 -10.44 -10.12 -10.30
C ALA A 330 -9.78 -8.74 -10.51
N LYS A 331 -9.66 -8.29 -11.77
CA LYS A 331 -9.23 -6.91 -12.07
C LYS A 331 -10.45 -5.99 -12.11
N PHE A 332 -10.25 -4.71 -11.76
CA PHE A 332 -11.32 -3.71 -11.65
C PHE A 332 -10.95 -2.38 -12.32
N THR A 333 -11.86 -1.83 -13.14
CA THR A 333 -11.69 -0.53 -13.79
C THR A 333 -12.93 0.37 -13.71
N GLU A 334 -12.72 1.61 -13.26
CA GLU A 334 -13.71 2.69 -13.32
C GLU A 334 -13.92 3.19 -14.76
N LYS A 335 -12.90 3.09 -15.63
CA LYS A 335 -12.96 3.50 -17.05
C LYS A 335 -13.39 2.32 -17.93
N ALA A 336 -14.13 2.61 -19.00
CA ALA A 336 -14.45 1.59 -20.00
C ALA A 336 -13.19 1.16 -20.77
N SER A 337 -13.12 -0.12 -21.16
CA SER A 337 -11.97 -0.71 -21.87
C SER A 337 -12.44 -1.89 -22.72
N LYS A 338 -11.72 -2.20 -23.82
CA LYS A 338 -11.97 -3.41 -24.62
C LYS A 338 -11.76 -4.70 -23.81
N ARG A 339 -10.85 -4.69 -22.82
CA ARG A 339 -10.48 -5.87 -22.00
C ARG A 339 -11.46 -6.20 -20.87
N VAL A 340 -12.56 -5.45 -20.73
CA VAL A 340 -13.60 -5.71 -19.72
C VAL A 340 -14.50 -6.83 -20.21
N ASN A 341 -14.56 -7.93 -19.47
CA ASN A 341 -15.39 -9.09 -19.80
C ASN A 341 -16.67 -9.18 -18.97
N HIS A 342 -16.84 -8.36 -17.93
CA HIS A 342 -18.08 -8.26 -17.13
C HIS A 342 -18.36 -6.81 -16.70
N LEU A 343 -19.61 -6.38 -16.82
CA LEU A 343 -20.08 -5.07 -16.36
C LEU A 343 -20.92 -5.22 -15.08
N ILE A 344 -20.48 -4.61 -13.98
CA ILE A 344 -21.30 -4.42 -12.77
C ILE A 344 -22.12 -3.14 -12.98
N CYS A 345 -23.46 -3.27 -13.11
CA CYS A 345 -24.34 -2.16 -13.48
C CYS A 345 -25.61 -2.12 -12.62
N LYS A 346 -25.88 -0.96 -12.00
CA LYS A 346 -27.05 -0.77 -11.12
C LYS A 346 -28.38 -0.70 -11.87
N PHE A 347 -28.35 -0.25 -13.14
CA PHE A 347 -29.51 -0.12 -14.02
C PHE A 347 -29.18 -0.57 -15.45
N ALA A 348 -30.16 -1.17 -16.16
CA ALA A 348 -30.02 -1.64 -17.54
C ALA A 348 -30.17 -0.48 -18.56
N SER A 349 -29.34 0.56 -18.40
CA SER A 349 -29.47 1.83 -19.13
C SER A 349 -28.14 2.58 -19.24
N GLY A 350 -28.00 3.41 -20.28
CA GLY A 350 -26.95 4.42 -20.40
C GLY A 350 -25.65 3.92 -21.05
N PRO A 351 -24.71 4.84 -21.36
CA PRO A 351 -23.68 4.59 -22.39
C PRO A 351 -22.74 3.41 -22.11
N LYS A 352 -22.46 3.11 -20.83
CA LYS A 352 -21.67 1.92 -20.47
C LYS A 352 -22.47 0.63 -20.68
N TYR A 353 -23.74 0.60 -20.25
CA TYR A 353 -24.59 -0.58 -20.42
C TYR A 353 -24.75 -0.90 -21.91
N GLU A 354 -25.16 0.09 -22.71
CA GLU A 354 -25.33 -0.04 -24.16
C GLU A 354 -24.04 -0.51 -24.85
N ALA A 355 -22.89 0.09 -24.54
CA ALA A 355 -21.61 -0.25 -25.18
C ALA A 355 -21.08 -1.65 -24.85
N TYR A 356 -21.44 -2.23 -23.70
CA TYR A 356 -21.08 -3.60 -23.32
C TYR A 356 -22.14 -4.62 -23.73
N HIS A 357 -23.43 -4.31 -23.56
CA HIS A 357 -24.55 -5.13 -24.01
C HIS A 357 -24.49 -5.38 -25.53
N ASN A 358 -24.23 -4.35 -26.33
CA ASN A 358 -24.11 -4.48 -27.79
C ASN A 358 -22.88 -5.32 -28.22
N LYS A 359 -21.92 -5.53 -27.32
CA LYS A 359 -20.77 -6.45 -27.48
C LYS A 359 -21.00 -7.82 -26.85
N ARG A 360 -22.22 -8.11 -26.39
CA ARG A 360 -22.61 -9.33 -25.66
C ARG A 360 -21.79 -9.59 -24.39
N ILE A 361 -21.21 -8.54 -23.80
CA ILE A 361 -20.48 -8.62 -22.53
C ILE A 361 -21.49 -8.77 -21.39
N PRO A 362 -21.41 -9.82 -20.55
CA PRO A 362 -22.32 -10.02 -19.43
C PRO A 362 -22.44 -8.78 -18.54
N THR A 363 -23.68 -8.39 -18.27
CA THR A 363 -24.01 -7.38 -17.28
C THR A 363 -24.61 -8.06 -16.06
N ILE A 364 -24.02 -7.80 -14.89
CA ILE A 364 -24.42 -8.31 -13.59
C ILE A 364 -24.73 -7.15 -12.64
N THR A 365 -25.48 -7.43 -11.59
CA THR A 365 -25.66 -6.50 -10.46
C THR A 365 -24.68 -6.85 -9.33
N THR A 366 -24.73 -6.06 -8.26
CA THR A 366 -23.96 -6.26 -7.03
C THR A 366 -24.29 -7.55 -6.30
N GLU A 367 -25.55 -7.95 -6.36
CA GLU A 367 -26.09 -9.08 -5.61
C GLU A 367 -25.50 -10.40 -6.12
N TRP A 368 -25.14 -10.48 -7.42
CA TRP A 368 -24.43 -11.63 -7.99
C TRP A 368 -23.05 -11.82 -7.33
N LEU A 369 -22.27 -10.75 -7.15
CA LEU A 369 -20.98 -10.82 -6.45
C LEU A 369 -21.15 -11.19 -4.97
N PHE A 370 -22.21 -10.66 -4.33
CA PHE A 370 -22.52 -10.96 -2.94
C PHE A 370 -23.05 -12.40 -2.76
N GLU A 371 -23.62 -12.99 -3.80
CA GLU A 371 -24.05 -14.39 -3.84
C GLU A 371 -22.84 -15.34 -3.95
N CYS A 372 -21.93 -15.07 -4.90
CA CYS A 372 -20.73 -15.88 -5.11
C CYS A 372 -19.86 -16.07 -3.85
N VAL A 373 -19.81 -15.07 -2.96
CA VAL A 373 -19.03 -15.14 -1.71
C VAL A 373 -19.80 -15.74 -0.52
N ARG A 374 -21.09 -16.05 -0.69
CA ARG A 374 -21.98 -16.57 0.37
C ARG A 374 -22.35 -18.04 0.17
N GLN A 375 -22.25 -18.57 -1.05
CA GLN A 375 -22.52 -19.98 -1.37
C GLN A 375 -21.29 -20.89 -1.14
N VAL A 376 -20.58 -20.73 -0.01
CA VAL A 376 -19.26 -21.33 0.25
C VAL A 376 -19.11 -21.83 1.69
#